data_AF-A0A966WTG5-F1
#
_entry.id   AF-A0A966WTG5-F1
#
_cell.length_a   1.000
_cell.length_b   1.000
_cell.length_c   1.000
_cell.angle_alpha   90.00
_cell.angle_beta   90.00
_cell.angle_gamma   90.00
#
_symmetry.space_group_name_H-M   'P 1'
#
loop_
_entity.id
_entity.type
_entity.pdbx_description
1 polymer ?
#
loop_
_entity_poly.entity_id
_entity_poly.type
_entity_poly.pdbx_seq_one_letter_code
_entity_poly.pdbx_strand_id
1 'polypeptide(L)'
;IQTVPRLVNGETIFARLQQFASRLYGPVFAAGLNFWQQGEANYWGHNAIIRVAPFIEHCSLPDLPGVEPFGGRILSHDYVEAALMRRAGWSVWLAVGLEGSYEECPGNLIDFAKRDRRWLQGNLQHAWLVTARGLHAANRLHLALGILAYLASPLWLAFLIVSTIIAWRYASTGLTPLPVDSFARYLRLDFQSQALLLFAGTMGLLFLPKVLALIDLRRIPGEVERFGGWLRVIGGAVGETAIFTLLAPVLMLFHSKFIFLTLAGRGVAWVAQRRGADGDPEWREAILTHAGHTIFGAGWGVFALWIEPAFAAWLAPILFGMMTSIPLSLVTGQLAPGE
;
A
#
# COMPACT_ATOMS: atom_id res chain seq x y z
N ILE A 1 -11.63 -8.95 19.12
CA ILE A 1 -10.96 -10.03 18.35
C ILE A 1 -11.23 -9.75 16.89
N GLN A 2 -10.18 -9.63 16.07
CA GLN A 2 -10.24 -9.38 14.64
C GLN A 2 -9.81 -10.64 13.90
N THR A 3 -10.57 -11.13 12.93
CA THR A 3 -10.08 -12.17 12.01
C THR A 3 -9.31 -11.55 10.84
N VAL A 4 -8.59 -12.37 10.09
CA VAL A 4 -7.98 -11.95 8.83
C VAL A 4 -8.88 -12.46 7.70
N PRO A 5 -9.76 -11.62 7.13
CA PRO A 5 -10.73 -12.09 6.14
C PRO A 5 -10.02 -12.56 4.87
N ARG A 6 -10.48 -13.69 4.32
CA ARG A 6 -10.04 -14.18 3.01
C ARG A 6 -10.78 -13.41 1.92
N LEU A 7 -10.04 -12.87 0.97
CA LEU A 7 -10.64 -12.26 -0.20
C LEU A 7 -11.30 -13.33 -1.08
N VAL A 8 -12.56 -13.12 -1.47
CA VAL A 8 -13.37 -14.02 -2.31
C VAL A 8 -14.07 -13.23 -3.41
N ASN A 9 -14.68 -13.95 -4.35
CA ASN A 9 -15.47 -13.39 -5.47
C ASN A 9 -14.71 -12.35 -6.31
N GLY A 10 -13.38 -12.48 -6.45
CA GLY A 10 -12.64 -11.64 -7.38
C GLY A 10 -12.89 -12.08 -8.81
N GLU A 11 -13.55 -11.27 -9.63
CA GLU A 11 -13.90 -11.62 -11.03
C GLU A 11 -12.89 -11.05 -12.04
N THR A 12 -12.36 -9.86 -11.77
CA THR A 12 -11.39 -9.19 -12.66
C THR A 12 -9.96 -9.64 -12.41
N ILE A 13 -9.05 -9.36 -13.35
CA ILE A 13 -7.61 -9.60 -13.16
C ILE A 13 -7.10 -8.91 -11.89
N PHE A 14 -7.47 -7.65 -11.67
CA PHE A 14 -7.07 -6.88 -10.48
C PHE A 14 -7.58 -7.50 -9.18
N ALA A 15 -8.84 -7.95 -9.15
CA ALA A 15 -9.43 -8.59 -7.98
C ALA A 15 -8.81 -9.97 -7.72
N ARG A 16 -8.58 -10.78 -8.77
CA ARG A 16 -7.90 -12.08 -8.67
C ARG A 16 -6.46 -11.94 -8.19
N LEU A 17 -5.75 -10.90 -8.61
CA LEU A 17 -4.39 -10.60 -8.10
C LEU A 17 -4.41 -10.30 -6.60
N GLN A 18 -5.33 -9.45 -6.13
CA GLN A 18 -5.50 -9.19 -4.71
C GLN A 18 -5.88 -10.46 -3.94
N GLN A 19 -6.80 -11.27 -4.48
CA GLN A 19 -7.21 -12.54 -3.89
C GLN A 19 -6.05 -13.53 -3.81
N PHE A 20 -5.25 -13.66 -4.87
CA PHE A 20 -4.04 -14.48 -4.90
C PHE A 20 -3.04 -14.01 -3.84
N ALA A 21 -2.72 -12.72 -3.82
CA ALA A 21 -1.79 -12.13 -2.86
C ALA A 21 -2.26 -12.29 -1.41
N SER A 22 -3.54 -12.04 -1.14
CA SER A 22 -4.15 -12.24 0.18
C SER A 22 -4.06 -13.71 0.63
N ARG A 23 -4.36 -14.65 -0.25
CA ARG A 23 -4.32 -16.08 0.08
C ARG A 23 -2.90 -16.61 0.27
N LEU A 24 -1.95 -16.18 -0.57
CA LEU A 24 -0.58 -16.68 -0.54
C LEU A 24 0.26 -15.98 0.55
N TYR A 25 0.24 -14.65 0.59
CA TYR A 25 1.11 -13.84 1.46
C TYR A 25 0.45 -13.45 2.78
N GLY A 26 -0.88 -13.40 2.82
CA GLY A 26 -1.65 -12.95 3.97
C GLY A 26 -1.37 -13.73 5.26
N PRO A 27 -1.32 -15.08 5.26
CA PRO A 27 -1.05 -15.84 6.47
C PRO A 27 0.30 -15.50 7.12
N VAL A 28 1.37 -15.42 6.33
CA VAL A 28 2.72 -15.05 6.84
C VAL A 28 2.73 -13.61 7.35
N PHE A 29 2.13 -12.68 6.61
CA PHE A 29 2.03 -11.28 7.05
C PHE A 29 1.26 -11.17 8.36
N ALA A 30 0.09 -11.82 8.46
CA ALA A 30 -0.76 -11.80 9.65
C ALA A 30 -0.10 -12.46 10.85
N ALA A 31 0.59 -13.58 10.66
CA ALA A 31 1.34 -14.25 11.71
C ALA A 31 2.45 -13.34 12.27
N GLY A 32 3.19 -12.66 11.39
CA GLY A 32 4.19 -11.67 11.79
C GLY A 32 3.57 -10.51 12.55
N LEU A 33 2.44 -9.98 12.07
CA LEU A 33 1.72 -8.89 12.74
C LEU A 33 1.25 -9.31 14.14
N ASN A 34 0.64 -10.49 14.26
CA ASN A 34 0.19 -11.02 15.55
C ASN A 34 1.37 -11.28 16.50
N PHE A 35 2.52 -11.75 16.01
CA PHE A 35 3.72 -11.95 16.82
C PHE A 35 4.18 -10.65 17.50
N TRP A 36 4.21 -9.54 16.76
CA TRP A 36 4.65 -8.24 17.28
C TRP A 36 3.58 -7.52 18.11
N GLN A 37 2.32 -7.64 17.72
CA GLN A 37 1.23 -6.86 18.32
C GLN A 37 0.60 -7.53 19.54
N GLN A 38 0.50 -8.87 19.56
CA GLN A 38 -0.13 -9.64 20.63
C GLN A 38 -1.49 -9.04 21.05
N GLY A 39 -1.72 -8.83 22.35
CA GLY A 39 -2.94 -8.23 22.89
C GLY A 39 -3.08 -6.72 22.66
N GLU A 40 -2.18 -6.09 21.89
CA GLU A 40 -2.18 -4.67 21.52
C GLU A 40 -2.45 -4.44 20.02
N ALA A 41 -3.04 -5.43 19.34
CA ALA A 41 -3.39 -5.34 17.93
C ALA A 41 -4.44 -4.25 17.63
N ASN A 42 -4.63 -3.98 16.35
CA ASN A 42 -5.77 -3.19 15.87
C ASN A 42 -6.91 -4.09 15.39
N TYR A 43 -8.05 -3.48 15.07
CA TYR A 43 -9.11 -4.11 14.29
C TYR A 43 -9.50 -3.17 13.13
N TRP A 44 -10.12 -3.72 12.10
CA TRP A 44 -10.33 -3.05 10.80
C TRP A 44 -11.81 -2.82 10.48
N GLY A 45 -12.60 -2.52 11.50
CA GLY A 45 -14.03 -2.17 11.38
C GLY A 45 -15.01 -3.31 11.09
N HIS A 46 -14.56 -4.45 10.55
CA HIS A 46 -15.42 -5.58 10.19
C HIS A 46 -14.76 -6.92 10.49
N ASN A 47 -15.54 -8.01 10.38
CA ASN A 47 -15.03 -9.35 10.66
C ASN A 47 -14.40 -9.44 12.07
N ALA A 48 -15.05 -8.76 13.03
CA ALA A 48 -14.56 -8.61 14.40
C ALA A 48 -15.64 -8.95 15.41
N ILE A 49 -15.21 -9.54 16.53
CA ILE A 49 -16.03 -9.76 17.73
C ILE A 49 -15.60 -8.75 18.78
N ILE A 50 -16.57 -7.97 19.25
CA ILE A 50 -16.38 -6.87 20.20
C ILE A 50 -17.23 -7.12 21.44
N ARG A 51 -16.67 -6.82 22.62
CA ARG A 51 -17.44 -6.82 23.87
C ARG A 51 -18.25 -5.53 23.94
N VAL A 52 -19.57 -5.65 23.84
CA VAL A 52 -20.47 -4.50 23.71
C VAL A 52 -20.41 -3.54 24.90
N ALA A 53 -20.51 -4.05 26.14
CA ALA A 53 -20.53 -3.19 27.33
C ALA A 53 -19.29 -2.27 27.46
N PRO A 54 -18.04 -2.78 27.47
CA PRO A 54 -16.87 -1.90 27.52
C PRO A 54 -16.69 -1.05 26.26
N PHE A 55 -17.16 -1.52 25.11
CA PHE A 55 -17.11 -0.73 23.87
C PHE A 55 -18.00 0.52 23.98
N ILE A 56 -19.24 0.37 24.44
CA ILE A 56 -20.15 1.50 24.68
C ILE A 56 -19.56 2.46 25.71
N GLU A 57 -18.96 1.95 26.78
CA GLU A 57 -18.41 2.76 27.86
C GLU A 57 -17.17 3.58 27.45
N HIS A 58 -16.29 3.00 26.61
CA HIS A 58 -14.95 3.57 26.37
C HIS A 58 -14.70 4.06 24.95
N CYS A 59 -15.49 3.63 23.96
CA CYS A 59 -15.24 3.89 22.54
C CYS A 59 -16.16 4.94 21.92
N SER A 60 -16.84 5.76 22.75
CA SER A 60 -17.51 6.95 22.24
C SER A 60 -16.47 7.92 21.69
N LEU A 61 -16.56 8.22 20.39
CA LEU A 61 -15.63 9.10 19.69
C LEU A 61 -16.24 10.51 19.52
N PRO A 62 -15.64 11.55 20.11
CA PRO A 62 -15.99 12.92 19.77
C PRO A 62 -15.45 13.26 18.37
N ASP A 63 -16.03 14.28 17.76
CA ASP A 63 -15.47 14.87 16.54
C ASP A 63 -14.09 15.47 16.83
N LEU A 64 -13.18 15.34 15.86
CA LEU A 64 -11.86 15.95 15.93
C LEU A 64 -11.98 17.49 15.81
N PRO A 65 -11.12 18.25 16.51
CA PRO A 65 -11.11 19.69 16.41
C PRO A 65 -10.89 20.19 14.98
N GLY A 66 -11.53 21.31 14.63
CA GLY A 66 -11.37 21.97 13.34
C GLY A 66 -12.37 21.52 12.28
N VAL A 67 -12.04 21.79 11.02
CA VAL A 67 -12.90 21.49 9.86
C VAL A 67 -12.33 20.32 9.06
N GLU A 68 -13.20 19.66 8.29
CA GLU A 68 -12.76 18.67 7.31
C GLU A 68 -11.67 19.26 6.39
N PRO A 69 -10.63 18.47 6.02
CA PRO A 69 -10.54 17.02 6.16
C PRO A 69 -9.77 16.49 7.38
N PHE A 70 -9.18 17.37 8.20
CA PHE A 70 -8.41 16.98 9.40
C PHE A 70 -9.23 17.00 10.69
N GLY A 71 -10.29 17.80 10.75
CA GLY A 71 -11.29 17.81 11.83
C GLY A 71 -12.54 17.01 11.48
N GLY A 72 -13.54 17.06 12.35
CA GLY A 72 -14.83 16.38 12.17
C GLY A 72 -14.77 14.88 12.50
N ARG A 73 -15.67 14.10 11.88
CA ARG A 73 -15.79 12.67 12.16
C ARG A 73 -14.52 11.93 11.78
N ILE A 74 -14.08 11.02 12.65
CA ILE A 74 -12.93 10.15 12.40
C ILE A 74 -13.35 9.09 11.38
N LEU A 75 -12.73 9.08 10.19
CA LEU A 75 -13.05 8.09 9.16
C LEU A 75 -12.57 6.69 9.56
N SER A 76 -11.28 6.56 9.91
CA SER A 76 -10.65 5.33 10.40
C SER A 76 -10.82 5.21 11.93
N HIS A 77 -12.07 5.18 12.37
CA HIS A 77 -12.48 5.13 13.77
C HIS A 77 -12.07 3.82 14.46
N ASP A 78 -12.12 2.72 13.72
CA ASP A 78 -11.70 1.37 14.12
C ASP A 78 -10.33 1.30 14.80
N TYR A 79 -9.32 1.99 14.25
CA TYR A 79 -7.99 2.07 14.85
C TYR A 79 -8.00 2.79 16.20
N VAL A 80 -8.82 3.83 16.31
CA VAL A 80 -8.96 4.64 17.52
C VAL A 80 -9.70 3.86 18.59
N GLU A 81 -10.79 3.21 18.22
CA GLU A 81 -11.59 2.35 19.11
C GLU A 81 -10.75 1.19 19.65
N ALA A 82 -9.89 0.57 18.83
CA ALA A 82 -8.92 -0.41 19.30
C ALA A 82 -8.00 0.17 20.39
N ALA A 83 -7.47 1.37 20.16
CA ALA A 83 -6.61 2.05 21.11
C ALA A 83 -7.34 2.46 22.41
N LEU A 84 -8.63 2.82 22.31
CA LEU A 84 -9.47 3.14 23.46
C LEU A 84 -9.79 1.90 24.30
N MET A 85 -10.09 0.77 23.65
CA MET A 85 -10.22 -0.52 24.34
C MET A 85 -8.93 -0.90 25.08
N ARG A 86 -7.77 -0.70 24.43
CA ARG A 86 -6.46 -0.92 25.07
C ARG A 86 -6.23 -0.02 26.27
N ARG A 87 -6.58 1.27 26.14
CA ARG A 87 -6.51 2.24 27.25
C ARG A 87 -7.39 1.83 28.42
N ALA A 88 -8.55 1.23 28.16
CA ALA A 88 -9.47 0.71 29.17
C ALA A 88 -9.06 -0.65 29.78
N GLY A 89 -7.88 -1.17 29.43
CA GLY A 89 -7.35 -2.42 30.00
C GLY A 89 -7.79 -3.69 29.26
N TRP A 90 -8.56 -3.59 28.18
CA TRP A 90 -8.97 -4.73 27.37
C TRP A 90 -7.94 -5.06 26.30
N SER A 91 -7.65 -6.33 26.06
CA SER A 91 -6.80 -6.74 24.95
C SER A 91 -7.55 -6.73 23.61
N VAL A 92 -6.84 -6.37 22.56
CA VAL A 92 -7.28 -6.50 21.17
C VAL A 92 -6.36 -7.50 20.49
N TRP A 93 -6.96 -8.53 19.90
CA TRP A 93 -6.23 -9.67 19.33
C TRP A 93 -6.56 -9.85 17.86
N LEU A 94 -5.53 -10.08 17.05
CA LEU A 94 -5.63 -10.56 15.69
C LEU A 94 -5.64 -12.09 15.67
N ALA A 95 -6.79 -12.69 15.45
CA ALA A 95 -6.99 -14.13 15.45
C ALA A 95 -6.65 -14.73 14.08
N VAL A 96 -5.35 -14.93 13.85
CA VAL A 96 -4.79 -15.44 12.58
C VAL A 96 -5.25 -16.85 12.21
N GLY A 97 -5.67 -17.67 13.19
CA GLY A 97 -6.10 -19.05 12.98
C GLY A 97 -7.60 -19.23 12.77
N LEU A 98 -8.41 -18.16 12.81
CA LEU A 98 -9.86 -18.27 12.61
C LEU A 98 -10.21 -18.27 11.12
N GLU A 99 -10.83 -19.35 10.67
CA GLU A 99 -11.39 -19.47 9.32
C GLU A 99 -12.86 -19.03 9.26
N GLY A 100 -13.47 -19.07 8.07
CA GLY A 100 -14.88 -18.72 7.89
C GLY A 100 -15.18 -17.22 7.81
N SER A 101 -14.14 -16.39 7.70
CA SER A 101 -14.26 -14.94 7.53
C SER A 101 -13.85 -14.54 6.11
N TYR A 102 -14.74 -13.84 5.41
CA TYR A 102 -14.62 -13.55 3.99
C TYR A 102 -14.93 -12.08 3.70
N GLU A 103 -14.32 -11.55 2.64
CA GLU A 103 -14.57 -10.20 2.15
C GLU A 103 -14.36 -10.12 0.63
N GLU A 104 -15.02 -9.17 -0.02
CA GLU A 104 -14.83 -8.88 -1.43
C GLU A 104 -13.88 -7.69 -1.62
N CYS A 105 -12.98 -7.80 -2.60
CA CYS A 105 -12.05 -6.72 -2.93
C CYS A 105 -12.60 -5.83 -4.07
N PRO A 106 -12.07 -4.60 -4.23
CA PRO A 106 -12.43 -3.73 -5.35
C PRO A 106 -12.10 -4.41 -6.69
N GLY A 107 -13.03 -4.30 -7.64
CA GLY A 107 -12.92 -4.92 -8.96
C GLY A 107 -11.90 -4.26 -9.89
N ASN A 108 -11.52 -3.01 -9.69
CA ASN A 108 -10.56 -2.33 -10.56
C ASN A 108 -9.69 -1.33 -9.79
N LEU A 109 -8.64 -0.85 -10.45
CA LEU A 109 -7.68 0.10 -9.88
C LEU A 109 -8.31 1.43 -9.45
N ILE A 110 -9.31 1.92 -10.19
CA ILE A 110 -9.95 3.21 -9.93
C ILE A 110 -10.80 3.12 -8.66
N ASP A 111 -11.59 2.07 -8.51
CA ASP A 111 -12.41 1.84 -7.33
C ASP A 111 -11.56 1.50 -6.10
N PHE A 112 -10.44 0.80 -6.30
CA PHE A 112 -9.41 0.66 -5.28
C PHE A 112 -8.91 2.04 -4.81
N ALA A 113 -8.49 2.91 -5.74
CA ALA A 113 -7.98 4.25 -5.41
C ALA A 113 -9.04 5.13 -4.73
N LYS A 114 -10.32 5.05 -5.13
CA LYS A 114 -11.44 5.74 -4.46
C LYS A 114 -11.60 5.27 -3.01
N ARG A 115 -11.56 3.95 -2.77
CA ARG A 115 -11.62 3.38 -1.42
C ARG A 115 -10.42 3.84 -0.59
N ASP A 116 -9.24 3.72 -1.16
CA ASP A 116 -7.97 4.02 -0.48
C ASP A 116 -7.85 5.51 -0.14
N ARG A 117 -8.43 6.42 -0.94
CA ARG A 117 -8.50 7.85 -0.62
C ARG A 117 -9.19 8.13 0.72
N ARG A 118 -10.23 7.36 1.08
CA ARG A 118 -10.93 7.50 2.38
C ARG A 118 -10.06 7.02 3.53
N TRP A 119 -9.40 5.88 3.35
CA TRP A 119 -8.47 5.33 4.34
C TRP A 119 -7.27 6.26 4.54
N LEU A 120 -6.73 6.83 3.47
CA LEU A 120 -5.68 7.83 3.51
C LEU A 120 -6.09 9.05 4.34
N GLN A 121 -7.25 9.65 4.07
CA GLN A 121 -7.72 10.79 4.86
C GLN A 121 -7.90 10.41 6.34
N GLY A 122 -8.50 9.25 6.62
CA GLY A 122 -8.66 8.75 7.99
C GLY A 122 -7.33 8.53 8.72
N ASN A 123 -6.33 8.00 8.04
CA ASN A 123 -4.99 7.85 8.61
C ASN A 123 -4.33 9.21 8.86
N LEU A 124 -4.49 10.19 7.96
CA LEU A 124 -3.98 11.54 8.20
C LEU A 124 -4.66 12.23 9.39
N GLN A 125 -5.95 11.99 9.64
CA GLN A 125 -6.65 12.46 10.84
C GLN A 125 -6.04 11.91 12.13
N HIS A 126 -5.42 10.72 12.10
CA HIS A 126 -4.76 10.14 13.28
C HIS A 126 -3.56 10.96 13.77
N ALA A 127 -3.06 11.94 13.01
CA ALA A 127 -2.01 12.86 13.47
C ALA A 127 -2.41 13.57 14.78
N TRP A 128 -3.69 13.90 14.96
CA TRP A 128 -4.22 14.43 16.23
C TRP A 128 -4.09 13.45 17.40
N LEU A 129 -4.15 12.16 17.11
CA LEU A 129 -4.27 11.09 18.10
C LEU A 129 -2.93 10.47 18.48
N VAL A 130 -1.91 10.56 17.62
CA VAL A 130 -0.55 10.07 17.91
C VAL A 130 0.00 10.66 19.21
N THR A 131 -0.37 11.91 19.56
CA THR A 131 0.04 12.59 20.79
C THR A 131 -1.03 12.63 21.88
N ALA A 132 -2.22 12.05 21.65
CA ALA A 132 -3.31 12.04 22.62
C ALA A 132 -2.90 11.36 23.94
N ARG A 133 -3.34 11.88 25.08
CA ARG A 133 -2.97 11.33 26.40
C ARG A 133 -3.64 9.98 26.66
N GLY A 134 -2.92 9.09 27.35
CA GLY A 134 -3.42 7.79 27.79
C GLY A 134 -3.40 6.67 26.75
N LEU A 135 -2.96 6.92 25.51
CA LEU A 135 -2.74 5.85 24.54
C LEU A 135 -1.39 5.15 24.80
N HIS A 136 -1.39 3.82 24.71
CA HIS A 136 -0.21 2.97 24.81
C HIS A 136 0.76 3.22 23.64
N ALA A 137 2.04 2.93 23.85
CA ALA A 137 3.08 3.17 22.85
C ALA A 137 2.85 2.35 21.57
N ALA A 138 2.40 1.09 21.69
CA ALA A 138 2.07 0.26 20.54
C ALA A 138 0.95 0.87 19.68
N ASN A 139 -0.12 1.37 20.31
CA ASN A 139 -1.19 2.04 19.57
C ASN A 139 -0.72 3.32 18.87
N ARG A 140 0.14 4.12 19.52
CA ARG A 140 0.75 5.30 18.86
C ARG A 140 1.60 4.91 17.66
N LEU A 141 2.39 3.85 17.80
CA LEU A 141 3.19 3.30 16.71
C LEU A 141 2.29 2.86 15.56
N HIS A 142 1.17 2.18 15.82
CA HIS A 142 0.23 1.80 14.77
C HIS A 142 -0.37 3.00 14.03
N LEU A 143 -0.80 4.04 14.76
CA LEU A 143 -1.31 5.27 14.15
C LEU A 143 -0.22 5.95 13.31
N ALA A 144 1.02 6.02 13.81
CA ALA A 144 2.15 6.60 13.10
C ALA A 144 2.53 5.79 11.84
N LEU A 145 2.51 4.46 11.91
CA LEU A 145 2.76 3.58 10.77
C LEU A 145 1.66 3.71 9.71
N GLY A 146 0.40 3.87 10.11
CA GLY A 146 -0.71 4.14 9.20
C GLY A 146 -0.55 5.45 8.43
N ILE A 147 -0.16 6.53 9.12
CA ILE A 147 0.21 7.81 8.49
C ILE A 147 1.39 7.62 7.53
N LEU A 148 2.45 6.95 7.99
CA LEU A 148 3.68 6.75 7.22
C LEU A 148 3.46 5.91 5.96
N ALA A 149 2.58 4.90 6.01
CA ALA A 149 2.25 4.06 4.87
C ALA A 149 1.78 4.88 3.66
N TYR A 150 1.00 5.95 3.90
CA TYR A 150 0.58 6.87 2.84
C TYR A 150 1.64 7.95 2.54
N LEU A 151 2.31 8.51 3.55
CA LEU A 151 3.38 9.50 3.35
C LEU A 151 4.59 8.94 2.59
N ALA A 152 4.81 7.62 2.60
CA ALA A 152 5.88 6.99 1.84
C ALA A 152 5.79 7.28 0.34
N SER A 153 4.58 7.43 -0.21
CA SER A 153 4.36 7.69 -1.63
C SER A 153 4.87 9.06 -2.10
N PRO A 154 4.47 10.21 -1.51
CA PRO A 154 5.05 11.50 -1.88
C PRO A 154 6.53 11.63 -1.54
N LEU A 155 7.01 10.96 -0.49
CA LEU A 155 8.45 10.89 -0.20
C LEU A 155 9.22 10.14 -1.29
N TRP A 156 8.67 9.03 -1.79
CA TRP A 156 9.25 8.30 -2.91
C TRP A 156 9.23 9.14 -4.20
N LEU A 157 8.12 9.81 -4.50
CA LEU A 157 8.03 10.73 -5.63
C LEU A 157 9.06 11.87 -5.53
N ALA A 158 9.18 12.50 -4.36
CA ALA A 158 10.17 13.54 -4.11
C ALA A 158 11.60 13.02 -4.28
N PHE A 159 11.89 11.81 -3.77
CA PHE A 159 13.19 11.15 -3.96
C PHE A 159 13.51 10.96 -5.46
N LEU A 160 12.56 10.49 -6.26
CA LEU A 160 12.74 10.32 -7.71
C LEU A 160 12.97 11.66 -8.43
N ILE A 161 12.21 12.70 -8.08
CA ILE A 161 12.35 14.06 -8.65
C ILE A 161 13.73 14.62 -8.32
N VAL A 162 14.13 14.58 -7.05
CA VAL A 162 15.45 15.07 -6.60
C VAL A 162 16.57 14.29 -7.27
N SER A 163 16.45 12.97 -7.38
CA SER A 163 17.42 12.12 -8.08
C SER A 163 17.54 12.51 -9.57
N THR A 164 16.42 12.81 -10.22
CA THR A 164 16.40 13.29 -11.62
C THR A 164 17.07 14.66 -11.76
N ILE A 165 16.83 15.59 -10.83
CA ILE A 165 17.48 16.90 -10.82
C ILE A 165 19.00 16.76 -10.64
N ILE A 166 19.43 15.85 -9.76
CA ILE A 166 20.85 15.56 -9.56
C ILE A 166 21.47 14.97 -10.83
N ALA A 167 20.81 14.00 -11.47
CA ALA A 167 21.27 13.41 -12.74
C ALA A 167 21.38 14.47 -13.85
N TRP A 168 20.38 15.35 -13.97
CA TRP A 168 20.41 16.45 -14.93
C TRP A 168 21.55 17.44 -14.66
N ARG A 169 21.78 17.81 -13.39
CA ARG A 169 22.90 18.69 -13.02
C ARG A 169 24.25 18.07 -13.34
N TYR A 170 24.40 16.77 -13.09
CA TYR A 170 25.61 16.03 -13.43
C TYR A 170 25.86 16.05 -14.96
N ALA A 171 24.85 15.68 -15.75
CA ALA A 171 24.94 15.66 -17.20
C ALA A 171 25.19 17.05 -17.82
N SER A 172 24.61 18.12 -17.25
CA SER A 172 24.72 19.49 -17.78
C SER A 172 26.01 20.22 -17.38
N THR A 173 26.56 19.94 -16.20
CA THR A 173 27.74 20.65 -15.69
C THR A 173 29.04 19.88 -15.87
N GLY A 174 28.98 18.55 -16.04
CA GLY A 174 30.16 17.68 -16.04
C GLY A 174 30.91 17.64 -14.71
N LEU A 175 30.38 18.26 -13.66
CA LEU A 175 30.99 18.28 -12.33
C LEU A 175 30.64 17.00 -11.58
N THR A 176 31.65 16.36 -10.99
CA THR A 176 31.42 15.26 -10.05
C THR A 176 30.70 15.74 -8.80
N PRO A 177 29.80 14.93 -8.20
CA PRO A 177 29.22 15.25 -6.91
C PRO A 177 30.36 15.46 -5.90
N LEU A 178 30.36 16.61 -5.21
CA LEU A 178 31.27 16.81 -4.09
C LEU A 178 31.03 15.67 -3.09
N PRO A 179 32.07 14.94 -2.65
CA PRO A 179 31.90 13.90 -1.65
C PRO A 179 31.39 14.57 -0.37
N VAL A 180 30.11 14.34 -0.06
CA VAL A 180 29.55 14.71 1.24
C VAL A 180 30.00 13.65 2.22
N ASP A 181 30.61 14.06 3.32
CA ASP A 181 30.97 13.16 4.42
C ASP A 181 29.71 12.39 4.87
N SER A 182 29.74 11.07 4.72
CA SER A 182 28.65 10.18 5.13
C SER A 182 29.16 9.09 6.07
N PHE A 183 28.25 8.38 6.73
CA PHE A 183 28.60 7.23 7.56
C PHE A 183 29.35 6.13 6.78
N ALA A 184 29.30 6.13 5.44
CA ALA A 184 30.01 5.17 4.62
C ALA A 184 31.53 5.23 4.76
N ARG A 185 32.10 6.36 5.21
CA ARG A 185 33.53 6.46 5.52
C ARG A 185 33.98 5.44 6.58
N TYR A 186 33.08 5.05 7.49
CA TYR A 186 33.34 4.04 8.52
C TYR A 186 33.27 2.61 7.97
N LEU A 187 32.54 2.39 6.87
CA LEU A 187 32.39 1.08 6.24
C LEU A 187 33.54 0.74 5.27
N ARG A 188 34.34 1.74 4.86
CA ARG A 188 35.47 1.59 3.90
C ARG A 188 35.07 0.89 2.59
N LEU A 189 33.82 1.08 2.17
CA LEU A 189 33.30 0.55 0.91
C LEU A 189 33.40 1.62 -0.17
N ASP A 190 33.72 1.23 -1.40
CA ASP A 190 33.57 2.12 -2.55
C ASP A 190 32.07 2.42 -2.83
N PHE A 191 31.81 3.46 -3.62
CA PHE A 191 30.45 3.89 -3.93
C PHE A 191 29.62 2.79 -4.60
N GLN A 192 30.23 2.01 -5.49
CA GLN A 192 29.56 0.93 -6.21
C GLN A 192 29.10 -0.18 -5.27
N SER A 193 29.95 -0.59 -4.33
CA SER A 193 29.66 -1.61 -3.32
C SER A 193 28.57 -1.15 -2.37
N GLN A 194 28.57 0.13 -1.99
CA GLN A 194 27.47 0.71 -1.20
C GLN A 194 26.15 0.66 -1.95
N ALA A 195 26.14 1.06 -3.23
CA ALA A 195 24.95 1.02 -4.07
C ALA A 195 24.41 -0.41 -4.24
N LEU A 196 25.31 -1.38 -4.48
CA LEU A 196 24.94 -2.79 -4.59
C LEU A 196 24.42 -3.38 -3.28
N LEU A 197 25.01 -3.04 -2.13
CA LEU A 197 24.52 -3.48 -0.82
C LEU A 197 23.15 -2.88 -0.49
N LEU A 198 22.95 -1.59 -0.77
CA LEU A 198 21.65 -0.94 -0.59
C LEU A 198 20.61 -1.59 -1.50
N PHE A 199 20.96 -1.85 -2.76
CA PHE A 199 20.09 -2.56 -3.70
C PHE A 199 19.75 -3.97 -3.20
N ALA A 200 20.75 -4.78 -2.83
CA ALA A 200 20.55 -6.13 -2.34
C ALA A 200 19.74 -6.17 -1.04
N GLY A 201 20.00 -5.26 -0.10
CA GLY A 201 19.22 -5.12 1.14
C GLY A 201 17.77 -4.74 0.87
N THR A 202 17.53 -3.82 -0.07
CA THR A 202 16.18 -3.42 -0.48
C THR A 202 15.44 -4.56 -1.17
N MET A 203 16.09 -5.27 -2.10
CA MET A 203 15.51 -6.45 -2.75
C MET A 203 15.21 -7.55 -1.72
N GLY A 204 16.11 -7.78 -0.77
CA GLY A 204 15.88 -8.70 0.35
C GLY A 204 14.64 -8.32 1.14
N LEU A 205 14.51 -7.06 1.54
CA LEU A 205 13.36 -6.58 2.31
C LEU A 205 12.03 -6.72 1.54
N LEU A 206 12.03 -6.44 0.23
CA LEU A 206 10.82 -6.53 -0.60
C LEU A 206 10.40 -7.97 -0.90
N PHE A 207 11.36 -8.87 -1.16
CA PHE A 207 11.07 -10.23 -1.64
C PHE A 207 11.09 -11.30 -0.54
N LEU A 208 11.75 -11.06 0.60
CA LEU A 208 11.83 -12.03 1.69
C LEU A 208 10.44 -12.49 2.17
N PRO A 209 9.44 -11.62 2.41
CA PRO A 209 8.11 -12.07 2.82
C PRO A 209 7.45 -12.99 1.79
N LYS A 210 7.64 -12.72 0.49
CA LYS A 210 7.12 -13.57 -0.60
C LYS A 210 7.81 -14.94 -0.59
N VAL A 211 9.12 -15.00 -0.37
CA VAL A 211 9.87 -16.27 -0.24
C VAL A 211 9.40 -17.06 0.98
N LEU A 212 9.21 -16.39 2.13
CA LEU A 212 8.71 -17.02 3.34
C LEU A 212 7.30 -17.60 3.14
N ALA A 213 6.42 -16.90 2.43
CA ALA A 213 5.10 -17.41 2.07
C ALA A 213 5.16 -18.66 1.19
N LEU A 214 6.08 -18.73 0.24
CA LEU A 214 6.28 -19.95 -0.57
C LEU A 214 6.82 -21.12 0.26
N ILE A 215 7.67 -20.85 1.25
CA ILE A 215 8.17 -21.86 2.19
C ILE A 215 7.05 -22.34 3.11
N ASP A 216 6.25 -21.41 3.63
CA ASP A 216 5.11 -21.72 4.51
C ASP A 216 4.06 -22.57 3.79
N LEU A 217 3.77 -22.25 2.52
CA LEU A 217 2.84 -23.02 1.69
C LEU A 217 3.22 -24.51 1.57
N ARG A 218 4.52 -24.85 1.59
CA ARG A 218 4.98 -26.27 1.58
C ARG A 218 4.55 -27.05 2.81
N ARG A 219 4.30 -26.37 3.92
CA ARG A 219 3.98 -26.97 5.22
C ARG A 219 2.49 -27.26 5.37
N ILE A 220 1.65 -26.76 4.46
CA ILE A 220 0.19 -26.92 4.52
C ILE A 220 -0.24 -27.97 3.48
N PRO A 221 -0.59 -29.20 3.92
CA PRO A 221 -0.97 -30.27 2.99
C PRO A 221 -2.18 -29.88 2.14
N GLY A 222 -2.10 -30.10 0.83
CA GLY A 222 -3.23 -29.87 -0.10
C GLY A 222 -3.42 -28.42 -0.56
N GLU A 223 -2.74 -27.42 0.03
CA GLU A 223 -2.93 -26.03 -0.39
C GLU A 223 -2.33 -25.74 -1.75
N VAL A 224 -1.16 -26.30 -2.07
CA VAL A 224 -0.51 -26.13 -3.38
C VAL A 224 -1.42 -26.66 -4.51
N GLU A 225 -2.08 -27.80 -4.28
CA GLU A 225 -3.03 -28.39 -5.21
C GLU A 225 -4.25 -27.49 -5.41
N ARG A 226 -4.69 -26.77 -4.37
CA ARG A 226 -5.77 -25.77 -4.47
C ARG A 226 -5.37 -24.51 -5.24
N PHE A 227 -4.07 -24.22 -5.39
CA PHE A 227 -3.55 -23.24 -6.36
C PHE A 227 -3.34 -23.84 -7.76
N GLY A 228 -3.57 -25.15 -7.93
CA GLY A 228 -3.34 -25.87 -9.17
C GLY A 228 -1.87 -26.21 -9.43
N GLY A 229 -1.06 -26.37 -8.37
CA GLY A 229 0.32 -26.83 -8.43
C GLY A 229 1.38 -25.73 -8.36
N TRP A 230 2.63 -26.13 -8.10
CA TRP A 230 3.77 -25.21 -7.94
C TRP A 230 4.00 -24.28 -9.13
N LEU A 231 3.78 -24.77 -10.36
CA LEU A 231 3.94 -23.94 -11.56
C LEU A 231 2.96 -22.76 -11.58
N ARG A 232 1.71 -22.98 -11.17
CA ARG A 232 0.70 -21.91 -11.08
C ARG A 232 0.97 -20.97 -9.90
N VAL A 233 1.46 -21.49 -8.77
CA VAL A 233 1.89 -20.65 -7.64
C VAL A 233 3.02 -19.72 -8.02
N ILE A 234 4.09 -20.26 -8.62
CA ILE A 234 5.26 -19.47 -9.02
C ILE A 234 4.90 -18.50 -10.15
N GLY A 235 4.19 -18.98 -11.17
CA GLY A 235 3.71 -18.13 -12.27
C GLY A 235 2.79 -17.00 -11.78
N GLY A 236 1.89 -17.30 -10.83
CA GLY A 236 1.03 -16.31 -10.18
C GLY A 236 1.82 -15.29 -9.37
N ALA A 237 2.81 -15.72 -8.60
CA ALA A 237 3.67 -14.83 -7.80
C ALA A 237 4.52 -13.90 -8.68
N VAL A 238 5.06 -14.42 -9.80
CA VAL A 238 5.80 -13.62 -10.78
C VAL A 238 4.88 -12.65 -11.50
N GLY A 239 3.71 -13.11 -11.97
CA GLY A 239 2.72 -12.28 -12.65
C GLY A 239 2.19 -11.17 -11.75
N GLU A 240 1.87 -11.48 -10.49
CA GLU A 240 1.47 -10.50 -9.48
C GLU A 240 2.58 -9.49 -9.21
N THR A 241 3.83 -9.94 -9.05
CA THR A 241 4.96 -9.03 -8.82
C THR A 241 5.15 -8.09 -10.01
N ALA A 242 5.08 -8.61 -11.23
CA ALA A 242 5.24 -7.82 -12.45
C ALA A 242 4.13 -6.76 -12.57
N ILE A 243 2.87 -7.17 -12.43
CA ILE A 243 1.73 -6.24 -12.53
C ILE A 243 1.76 -5.21 -11.40
N PHE A 244 2.03 -5.63 -10.15
CA PHE A 244 2.09 -4.70 -9.02
C PHE A 244 3.27 -3.72 -9.14
N THR A 245 4.41 -4.14 -9.71
CA THR A 245 5.54 -3.25 -10.01
C THR A 245 5.13 -2.13 -10.97
N LEU A 246 4.27 -2.42 -11.95
CA LEU A 246 3.75 -1.42 -12.88
C LEU A 246 2.65 -0.53 -12.25
N LEU A 247 1.87 -1.08 -11.34
CA LEU A 247 0.81 -0.36 -10.62
C LEU A 247 1.35 0.57 -9.53
N ALA A 248 2.46 0.20 -8.87
CA ALA A 248 3.00 0.94 -7.73
C ALA A 248 3.31 2.43 -8.04
N PRO A 249 3.92 2.80 -9.18
CA PRO A 249 4.09 4.20 -9.58
C PRO A 249 2.76 4.95 -9.77
N VAL A 250 1.73 4.27 -10.26
CA VAL A 250 0.39 4.87 -10.45
C VAL A 250 -0.27 5.13 -9.10
N LEU A 251 -0.18 4.17 -8.17
CA LEU A 251 -0.62 4.34 -6.78
C LEU A 251 0.16 5.44 -6.06
N MET A 252 1.47 5.55 -6.29
CA MET A 252 2.31 6.63 -5.76
C MET A 252 1.77 8.00 -6.19
N LEU A 253 1.41 8.18 -7.47
CA LEU A 253 0.82 9.42 -7.96
C LEU A 253 -0.57 9.69 -7.36
N PHE A 254 -1.42 8.66 -7.23
CA PHE A 254 -2.71 8.79 -6.55
C PHE A 254 -2.55 9.24 -5.09
N HIS A 255 -1.72 8.56 -4.30
CA HIS A 255 -1.48 8.91 -2.89
C HIS A 255 -0.91 10.32 -2.75
N SER A 256 0.07 10.68 -3.60
CA SER A 256 0.66 12.03 -3.61
C SER A 256 -0.40 13.09 -3.91
N LYS A 257 -1.25 12.85 -4.92
CA LYS A 257 -2.38 13.73 -5.25
C LYS A 257 -3.38 13.81 -4.10
N PHE A 258 -3.75 12.68 -3.49
CA PHE A 258 -4.71 12.63 -2.41
C PHE A 258 -4.22 13.37 -1.16
N ILE A 259 -2.95 13.18 -0.78
CA ILE A 259 -2.32 13.93 0.31
C ILE A 259 -2.33 15.43 0.02
N PHE A 260 -1.94 15.84 -1.18
CA PHE A 260 -1.97 17.25 -1.58
C PHE A 260 -3.40 17.84 -1.50
N LEU A 261 -4.40 17.12 -2.00
CA LEU A 261 -5.80 17.55 -1.94
C LEU A 261 -6.30 17.65 -0.49
N THR A 262 -5.96 16.69 0.36
CA THR A 262 -6.31 16.70 1.79
C THR A 262 -5.65 17.90 2.49
N LEU A 263 -4.37 18.16 2.25
CA LEU A 263 -3.67 19.34 2.77
C LEU A 263 -4.28 20.66 2.26
N ALA A 264 -4.79 20.67 1.03
CA ALA A 264 -5.51 21.80 0.44
C ALA A 264 -6.97 21.93 0.91
N GLY A 265 -7.40 21.18 1.94
CA GLY A 265 -8.74 21.29 2.52
C GLY A 265 -9.83 20.52 1.77
N ARG A 266 -9.49 19.67 0.79
CA ARG A 266 -10.47 18.93 -0.01
C ARG A 266 -10.70 17.52 0.53
N GLY A 267 -11.75 17.38 1.33
CA GLY A 267 -12.20 16.11 1.88
C GLY A 267 -12.76 15.12 0.86
N VAL A 268 -13.12 13.94 1.37
CA VAL A 268 -13.69 12.83 0.63
C VAL A 268 -15.09 12.53 1.15
N ALA A 269 -16.08 12.52 0.27
CA ALA A 269 -17.42 12.05 0.59
C ALA A 269 -17.48 10.52 0.55
N TRP A 270 -18.33 9.93 1.39
CA TRP A 270 -18.63 8.51 1.35
C TRP A 270 -19.53 8.21 0.14
N VAL A 271 -19.08 7.35 -0.77
CA VAL A 271 -19.83 6.91 -1.95
C VAL A 271 -19.92 5.39 -1.90
N ALA A 272 -21.08 4.84 -2.28
CA ALA A 272 -21.29 3.40 -2.36
C ALA A 272 -20.25 2.76 -3.31
N GLN A 273 -19.62 1.69 -2.83
CA GLN A 273 -18.59 0.97 -3.58
C GLN A 273 -19.26 0.05 -4.61
N ARG A 274 -18.80 0.09 -5.86
CA ARG A 274 -19.15 -0.91 -6.88
C ARG A 274 -18.46 -2.24 -6.53
N ARG A 275 -19.23 -3.33 -6.54
CA ARG A 275 -18.76 -4.71 -6.28
C ARG A 275 -19.17 -5.58 -7.48
N GLY A 276 -18.29 -6.48 -7.89
CA GLY A 276 -18.48 -7.32 -9.10
C GLY A 276 -18.06 -6.64 -10.41
N ALA A 277 -18.23 -7.36 -11.51
CA ALA A 277 -17.95 -6.92 -12.88
C ALA A 277 -19.01 -5.96 -13.47
N ASP A 278 -20.00 -5.54 -12.68
CA ASP A 278 -21.04 -4.61 -13.12
C ASP A 278 -20.46 -3.21 -13.42
N GLY A 279 -20.02 -3.07 -14.66
CA GLY A 279 -19.36 -1.90 -15.22
C GLY A 279 -18.08 -2.32 -15.92
N ASP A 280 -18.20 -2.76 -17.17
CA ASP A 280 -17.05 -2.82 -18.09
C ASP A 280 -16.19 -1.57 -17.91
N PRO A 281 -14.85 -1.67 -17.96
CA PRO A 281 -13.98 -0.52 -17.79
C PRO A 281 -14.37 0.58 -18.77
N GLU A 282 -15.07 1.60 -18.28
CA GLU A 282 -15.54 2.67 -19.14
C GLU A 282 -14.29 3.40 -19.62
N TRP A 283 -13.94 3.22 -20.89
CA TRP A 283 -12.72 3.80 -21.49
C TRP A 283 -12.58 5.29 -21.15
N ARG A 284 -13.72 5.99 -21.11
CA ARG A 284 -13.80 7.39 -20.70
C ARG A 284 -13.33 7.61 -19.25
N GLU A 285 -13.80 6.82 -18.29
CA GLU A 285 -13.38 6.92 -16.88
C GLU A 285 -11.89 6.62 -16.74
N ALA A 286 -11.39 5.57 -17.40
CA ALA A 286 -9.97 5.22 -17.38
C ALA A 286 -9.09 6.34 -17.98
N ILE A 287 -9.44 6.86 -19.15
CA ILE A 287 -8.70 7.94 -19.80
C ILE A 287 -8.71 9.20 -18.94
N LEU A 288 -9.88 9.65 -18.47
CA LEU A 288 -9.96 10.87 -17.67
C LEU A 288 -9.22 10.75 -16.33
N THR A 289 -9.20 9.57 -15.74
CA THR A 289 -8.51 9.33 -14.46
C THR A 289 -7.00 9.23 -14.64
N HIS A 290 -6.54 8.58 -15.70
CA HIS A 290 -5.13 8.23 -15.89
C HIS A 290 -4.37 9.10 -16.90
N ALA A 291 -5.04 9.97 -17.68
CA ALA A 291 -4.37 10.84 -18.66
C ALA A 291 -3.24 11.67 -18.04
N GLY A 292 -3.46 12.22 -16.84
CA GLY A 292 -2.43 12.96 -16.11
C GLY A 292 -1.21 12.09 -15.76
N HIS A 293 -1.43 10.83 -15.36
CA HIS A 293 -0.35 9.88 -15.06
C HIS A 293 0.45 9.51 -16.31
N THR A 294 -0.25 9.22 -17.42
CA THR A 294 0.39 8.90 -18.71
C THR A 294 1.20 10.06 -19.25
N ILE A 295 0.65 11.28 -19.27
CA ILE A 295 1.35 12.48 -19.75
C ILE A 295 2.57 12.78 -18.87
N PHE A 296 2.41 12.70 -17.54
CA PHE A 296 3.51 12.92 -16.61
C PHE A 296 4.62 11.88 -16.80
N GLY A 297 4.27 10.59 -16.91
CA GLY A 297 5.23 9.52 -17.17
C GLY A 297 5.95 9.67 -18.51
N ALA A 298 5.23 10.04 -19.57
CA ALA A 298 5.81 10.23 -20.89
C ALA A 298 6.76 11.44 -20.93
N GLY A 299 6.33 12.58 -20.37
CA GLY A 299 7.17 13.78 -20.27
C GLY A 299 8.43 13.54 -19.45
N TRP A 300 8.30 12.87 -18.30
CA TRP A 300 9.46 12.49 -17.49
C TRP A 300 10.35 11.49 -18.23
N GLY A 301 9.78 10.51 -18.94
CA GLY A 301 10.56 9.56 -19.73
C GLY A 301 11.38 10.21 -20.83
N VAL A 302 10.80 11.14 -21.60
CA VAL A 302 11.51 11.93 -22.61
C VAL A 302 12.64 12.74 -21.95
N PHE A 303 12.36 13.38 -20.82
CA PHE A 303 13.36 14.14 -20.09
C PHE A 303 14.51 13.26 -19.57
N ALA A 304 14.20 12.08 -19.02
CA ALA A 304 15.20 11.13 -18.54
C ALA A 304 16.09 10.61 -19.68
N LEU A 305 15.51 10.30 -20.85
CA LEU A 305 16.25 9.89 -22.04
C LEU A 305 17.15 11.01 -22.57
N TRP A 306 16.70 12.26 -22.46
CA TRP A 306 17.51 13.43 -22.83
C TRP A 306 18.69 13.68 -21.88
N ILE A 307 18.53 13.37 -20.58
CA ILE A 307 19.64 13.44 -19.60
C ILE A 307 20.69 12.38 -19.92
N GLU A 308 20.31 11.10 -19.85
CA GLU A 308 21.21 9.97 -20.07
C GLU A 308 20.40 8.67 -20.28
N PRO A 309 20.64 7.90 -21.37
CA PRO A 309 19.90 6.66 -21.62
C PRO A 309 20.01 5.62 -20.51
N ALA A 310 21.18 5.52 -19.84
CA ALA A 310 21.37 4.61 -18.73
C ALA A 310 20.48 4.98 -17.53
N PHE A 311 20.36 6.27 -17.21
CA PHE A 311 19.46 6.75 -16.16
C PHE A 311 17.99 6.45 -16.48
N ALA A 312 17.57 6.68 -17.73
CA ALA A 312 16.23 6.33 -18.18
C ALA A 312 15.95 4.82 -18.07
N ALA A 313 16.93 3.97 -18.36
CA ALA A 313 16.81 2.51 -18.23
C ALA A 313 16.61 2.09 -16.76
N TRP A 314 17.30 2.73 -15.81
CA TRP A 314 17.08 2.48 -14.38
C TRP A 314 15.69 2.91 -13.89
N LEU A 315 15.14 3.98 -14.46
CA LEU A 315 13.77 4.43 -14.16
C LEU A 315 12.69 3.70 -14.97
N ALA A 316 13.06 2.83 -15.91
CA ALA A 316 12.15 2.28 -16.91
C ALA A 316 10.91 1.59 -16.31
N PRO A 317 11.00 0.73 -15.27
CA PRO A 317 9.80 0.11 -14.69
C PRO A 317 8.79 1.13 -14.14
N ILE A 318 9.30 2.23 -13.57
CA ILE A 318 8.50 3.29 -12.97
C ILE A 318 7.84 4.12 -14.06
N LEU A 319 8.62 4.57 -15.04
CA LEU A 319 8.15 5.38 -16.17
C LEU A 319 7.16 4.60 -17.03
N PHE A 320 7.47 3.34 -17.33
CA PHE A 320 6.61 2.46 -18.10
C PHE A 320 5.26 2.23 -17.42
N GLY A 321 5.24 2.00 -16.10
CA GLY A 321 3.99 1.87 -15.33
C GLY A 321 3.12 3.13 -15.40
N MET A 322 3.72 4.32 -15.29
CA MET A 322 3.00 5.60 -15.42
C MET A 322 2.49 5.85 -16.84
N MET A 323 3.34 5.65 -17.86
CA MET A 323 3.01 5.82 -19.28
C MET A 323 1.86 4.89 -19.70
N THR A 324 1.91 3.64 -19.25
CA THR A 324 0.90 2.61 -19.58
C THR A 324 -0.27 2.58 -18.59
N SER A 325 -0.42 3.59 -17.73
CA SER A 325 -1.46 3.57 -16.69
C SER A 325 -2.89 3.42 -17.22
N ILE A 326 -3.22 4.01 -18.38
CA ILE A 326 -4.53 3.81 -19.05
C ILE A 326 -4.73 2.33 -19.46
N PRO A 327 -3.91 1.75 -20.36
CA PRO A 327 -4.09 0.35 -20.76
C PRO A 327 -3.95 -0.62 -19.59
N LEU A 328 -3.07 -0.34 -18.63
CA LEU A 328 -2.90 -1.15 -17.43
C LEU A 328 -4.18 -1.18 -16.60
N SER A 329 -4.82 -0.03 -16.37
CA SER A 329 -6.10 0.03 -15.65
C SER A 329 -7.22 -0.69 -16.39
N LEU A 330 -7.25 -0.62 -17.73
CA LEU A 330 -8.26 -1.29 -18.54
C LEU A 330 -8.07 -2.80 -18.54
N VAL A 331 -6.86 -3.28 -18.83
CA VAL A 331 -6.53 -4.71 -18.84
C VAL A 331 -6.77 -5.33 -17.47
N THR A 332 -6.27 -4.70 -16.40
CA THR A 332 -6.47 -5.24 -15.05
C THR A 332 -7.93 -5.18 -14.58
N GLY A 333 -8.74 -4.29 -15.15
CA GLY A 333 -10.18 -4.20 -14.89
C GLY A 333 -11.03 -5.22 -15.67
N GLN A 334 -10.48 -5.95 -16.64
CA GLN A 334 -11.20 -6.99 -17.37
C GLN A 334 -11.39 -8.25 -16.54
N LEU A 335 -12.41 -9.05 -16.89
CA LEU A 335 -12.62 -10.39 -16.36
C LEU A 335 -11.36 -11.25 -16.51
N ALA A 336 -11.01 -11.97 -15.45
CA ALA A 336 -9.87 -12.86 -15.49
C ALA A 336 -10.16 -14.06 -16.40
N PRO A 337 -9.20 -14.50 -17.25
CA PRO A 337 -9.40 -15.67 -18.09
C PRO A 337 -9.59 -16.96 -17.27
N GLY A 338 -10.59 -17.78 -17.64
CA GLY A 338 -10.74 -19.15 -17.15
C GLY A 338 -11.85 -19.40 -16.13
N GLU A 339 -13.04 -18.82 -16.34
CA GLU A 339 -14.28 -19.36 -15.77
C GLU A 339 -14.70 -20.67 -16.43
#